data_AF-A0A8J2P2B8-F1
#
_entry.id   AF-A0A8J2P2B8-F1
#
_cell.length_a   1.000
_cell.length_b   1.000
_cell.length_c   1.000
_cell.angle_alpha   90.00
_cell.angle_beta   90.00
_cell.angle_gamma   90.00
#
_symmetry.space_group_name_H-M   'P 1'
#
loop_
_entity.id
_entity.type
_entity.pdbx_description
1 polymer ?
#
loop_
_entity_poly.entity_id
_entity_poly.type
_entity_poly.pdbx_seq_one_letter_code
_entity_poly.pdbx_strand_id
1 'polypeptide(L)'
;FFFIVKGSKEIAFAHAVWSAAVTQSIARSCRDGSLTSCGCGRTFRPSELKDEWRWGGCGDNLQYGYKFSQNFVDSPEQEKNVRDKREKAKILANLHNNEAGRRAVLKKTKIACKCHGVSGSCALVTCWHQVPSFREIGDHLKERYARATLVKLNKRGRLQVKRSADPVPTVYDLVYVESSPNYCYRNATAGIFGTTGRVCSRTSSAPDSCKNLCCNRGYTTRVVKSAQRLMTPTPN
;
A
#
# COMPACT_ATOMS: atom_id res chain seq x y z
N PHE A 1 -4.76 -14.46 9.59
CA PHE A 1 -4.15 -13.25 10.17
C PHE A 1 -4.94 -12.01 9.75
N PHE A 2 -6.03 -11.67 10.45
CA PHE A 2 -6.59 -10.32 10.64
C PHE A 2 -7.96 -10.47 11.35
N PHE A 3 -7.98 -10.22 12.66
CA PHE A 3 -9.18 -10.31 13.51
C PHE A 3 -10.02 -9.01 13.48
N ILE A 4 -10.18 -8.39 12.32
CA ILE A 4 -11.10 -7.25 12.17
C ILE A 4 -12.19 -7.65 11.18
N VAL A 5 -13.33 -8.04 11.74
CA VAL A 5 -14.51 -8.56 11.02
C VAL A 5 -15.27 -7.46 10.26
N LYS A 6 -14.87 -6.20 10.42
CA LYS A 6 -15.53 -5.03 9.82
C LYS A 6 -14.86 -4.60 8.52
N GLY A 7 -15.66 -4.28 7.51
CA GLY A 7 -15.21 -3.64 6.26
C GLY A 7 -14.97 -2.14 6.44
N SER A 8 -14.09 -1.77 7.39
CA SER A 8 -13.75 -0.38 7.68
C SER A 8 -12.71 0.19 6.73
N LYS A 9 -12.51 1.50 6.81
CA LYS A 9 -11.53 2.25 6.01
C LYS A 9 -10.10 1.75 6.21
N GLU A 10 -9.77 1.31 7.43
CA GLU A 10 -8.46 0.77 7.83
C GLU A 10 -8.20 -0.58 7.17
N ILE A 11 -9.24 -1.40 7.04
CA ILE A 11 -9.16 -2.70 6.38
C ILE A 11 -9.03 -2.55 4.88
N ALA A 12 -9.73 -1.58 4.28
CA ALA A 12 -9.52 -1.22 2.88
C ALA A 12 -8.04 -0.89 2.59
N PHE A 13 -7.41 -0.10 3.47
CA PHE A 13 -5.99 0.21 3.34
C PHE A 13 -5.09 -1.01 3.58
N ALA A 14 -5.38 -1.86 4.56
CA ALA A 14 -4.60 -3.07 4.82
C ALA A 14 -4.59 -4.03 3.61
N HIS A 15 -5.75 -4.25 2.98
CA HIS A 15 -5.88 -5.04 1.76
C HIS A 15 -5.03 -4.47 0.62
N ALA A 16 -5.14 -3.16 0.37
CA ALA A 16 -4.36 -2.49 -0.67
C ALA A 16 -2.85 -2.53 -0.41
N VAL A 17 -2.42 -2.33 0.84
CA VAL A 17 -0.99 -2.41 1.22
C VAL A 17 -0.46 -3.83 1.05
N TRP A 18 -1.23 -4.84 1.47
CA TRP A 18 -0.80 -6.23 1.37
C TRP A 18 -0.70 -6.69 -0.09
N SER A 19 -1.69 -6.40 -0.92
CA SER A 19 -1.64 -6.73 -2.35
C SER A 19 -0.47 -6.02 -3.05
N ALA A 20 -0.25 -4.74 -2.75
CA ALA A 20 0.88 -3.97 -3.26
C ALA A 20 2.23 -4.57 -2.81
N ALA A 21 2.35 -4.97 -1.55
CA ALA A 21 3.57 -5.56 -1.00
C ALA A 21 3.91 -6.88 -1.70
N VAL A 22 2.92 -7.75 -1.89
CA VAL A 22 3.11 -9.02 -2.62
C VAL A 22 3.54 -8.74 -4.06
N THR A 23 2.86 -7.83 -4.78
CA THR A 23 3.25 -7.48 -6.15
C THR A 23 4.68 -6.94 -6.23
N GLN A 24 5.05 -6.02 -5.35
CA GLN A 24 6.37 -5.41 -5.35
C GLN A 24 7.48 -6.40 -4.98
N SER A 25 7.28 -7.20 -3.93
CA SER A 25 8.25 -8.18 -3.46
C SER A 25 8.50 -9.28 -4.50
N ILE A 26 7.44 -9.82 -5.09
CA ILE A 26 7.56 -10.87 -6.11
C ILE A 26 8.19 -10.33 -7.40
N ALA A 27 7.78 -9.13 -7.86
CA ALA A 27 8.38 -8.52 -9.06
C ALA A 27 9.90 -8.30 -8.92
N ARG A 28 10.35 -7.90 -7.73
CA ARG A 28 11.78 -7.74 -7.41
C ARG A 28 12.50 -9.08 -7.26
N SER A 29 11.88 -10.05 -6.61
CA SER A 29 12.47 -11.39 -6.46
C SER A 29 12.70 -12.07 -7.82
N CYS A 30 11.82 -11.82 -8.80
CA CYS A 30 12.04 -12.25 -10.19
C CYS A 30 13.24 -11.56 -10.85
N ARG A 31 13.43 -10.26 -10.61
CA ARG A 31 14.58 -9.50 -11.12
C ARG A 31 15.89 -10.01 -10.51
N ASP A 32 15.88 -10.26 -9.21
CA ASP A 32 17.06 -10.69 -8.46
C ASP A 32 17.40 -12.17 -8.69
N GLY A 33 16.60 -12.90 -9.49
CA GLY A 33 16.79 -14.32 -9.77
C GLY A 33 16.54 -15.23 -8.58
N SER A 34 15.89 -14.73 -7.52
CA SER A 34 15.59 -15.50 -6.30
C SER A 34 14.43 -16.49 -6.49
N LEU A 35 13.67 -16.35 -7.58
CA LEU A 35 12.56 -17.24 -7.94
C LEU A 35 12.88 -17.93 -9.27
N THR A 36 12.80 -19.26 -9.30
CA THR A 36 13.04 -20.07 -10.50
C THR A 36 11.89 -20.00 -11.51
N SER A 37 10.69 -19.61 -11.05
CA SER A 37 9.47 -19.57 -11.83
C SER A 37 9.31 -18.32 -12.71
N CYS A 38 10.22 -17.36 -12.61
CA CYS A 38 10.20 -16.11 -13.36
C CYS A 38 11.61 -15.57 -13.60
N GLY A 39 11.73 -14.58 -14.46
CA GLY A 39 12.97 -13.83 -14.67
C GLY A 39 12.70 -12.34 -14.82
N CYS A 40 13.64 -11.62 -15.44
CA CYS A 40 13.54 -10.18 -15.66
C CYS A 40 12.23 -9.76 -16.36
N GLY A 41 11.70 -8.60 -15.99
CA GLY A 41 10.52 -8.03 -16.62
C GLY A 41 10.76 -7.67 -18.08
N ARG A 42 10.00 -8.28 -18.99
CA ARG A 42 9.98 -7.89 -20.42
C ARG A 42 8.96 -6.78 -20.60
N THR A 43 9.43 -5.56 -20.78
CA THR A 43 8.60 -4.37 -20.95
C THR A 43 9.00 -3.63 -22.22
N PHE A 44 8.03 -2.97 -22.85
CA PHE A 44 8.29 -2.18 -24.05
C PHE A 44 9.09 -0.92 -23.69
N ARG A 45 9.94 -0.49 -24.63
CA ARG A 45 10.67 0.77 -24.52
C ARG A 45 9.66 1.92 -24.42
N PRO A 46 9.71 2.74 -23.36
CA PRO A 46 8.87 3.93 -23.25
C PRO A 46 9.21 4.94 -24.35
N SER A 47 8.19 5.52 -24.99
CA SER A 47 8.36 6.51 -26.07
C SER A 47 9.04 7.79 -25.60
N GLU A 48 8.92 8.12 -24.32
CA GLU A 48 9.55 9.29 -23.68
C GLU A 48 11.06 9.10 -23.43
N LEU A 49 11.60 7.89 -23.65
CA LEU A 49 13.01 7.59 -23.40
C LEU A 49 13.88 8.07 -24.57
N LYS A 50 14.83 8.96 -24.27
CA LYS A 50 15.84 9.47 -25.22
C LYS A 50 16.41 8.37 -26.11
N ASP A 51 16.39 8.57 -27.42
CA ASP A 51 16.80 7.56 -28.42
C ASP A 51 18.21 7.02 -28.18
N GLU A 52 19.12 7.86 -27.70
CA GLU A 52 20.51 7.51 -27.37
C GLU A 52 20.64 6.54 -26.16
N TRP A 53 19.64 6.49 -25.26
CA TRP A 53 19.65 5.61 -24.10
C TRP A 53 19.16 4.23 -24.48
N ARG A 54 19.90 3.19 -24.10
CA ARG A 54 19.53 1.80 -24.40
C ARG A 54 18.44 1.33 -23.44
N TRP A 55 17.38 0.76 -23.98
CA TRP A 55 16.37 0.04 -23.20
C TRP A 55 16.81 -1.40 -23.00
N GLY A 56 16.96 -1.83 -21.75
CA GLY A 56 17.45 -3.17 -21.45
C GLY A 56 17.92 -3.34 -20.00
N GLY A 57 18.65 -4.42 -19.76
CA GLY A 57 19.00 -4.85 -18.41
C GLY A 57 17.91 -5.72 -17.77
N CYS A 58 18.07 -6.00 -16.48
CA CYS A 58 17.09 -6.79 -15.72
C CYS A 58 16.21 -5.86 -14.88
N GLY A 59 15.02 -5.55 -15.41
CA GLY A 59 13.99 -4.78 -14.68
C GLY A 59 13.08 -5.66 -13.83
N ASP A 60 12.33 -5.03 -12.93
CA ASP A 60 11.34 -5.70 -12.08
C ASP A 60 10.23 -6.35 -12.93
N ASN A 61 9.86 -7.61 -12.64
CA ASN A 61 8.84 -8.33 -13.41
C ASN A 61 7.43 -8.03 -12.90
N LEU A 62 6.94 -6.84 -13.24
CA LEU A 62 5.63 -6.34 -12.84
C LEU A 62 4.47 -7.22 -13.26
N GLN A 63 4.52 -7.78 -14.48
CA GLN A 63 3.43 -8.62 -14.99
C GLN A 63 3.30 -9.90 -14.16
N TYR A 64 4.42 -10.53 -13.83
CA TYR A 64 4.43 -11.72 -12.98
C TYR A 64 3.99 -11.38 -11.56
N GLY A 65 4.56 -10.33 -10.94
CA GLY A 65 4.18 -9.90 -9.59
C GLY A 65 2.71 -9.50 -9.45
N TYR A 66 2.14 -8.85 -10.47
CA TYR A 66 0.72 -8.50 -10.50
C TYR A 66 -0.16 -9.76 -10.55
N LYS A 67 0.12 -10.68 -11.49
CA LYS A 67 -0.64 -11.93 -11.63
C LYS A 67 -0.53 -12.82 -10.40
N PHE A 68 0.67 -12.94 -9.82
CA PHE A 68 0.89 -13.68 -8.60
C PHE A 68 0.06 -13.10 -7.45
N SER A 69 0.13 -11.78 -7.24
CA SER A 69 -0.68 -11.12 -6.20
C SER A 69 -2.17 -11.31 -6.43
N GLN A 70 -2.65 -11.18 -7.67
CA GLN A 70 -4.04 -11.42 -8.00
C GLN A 70 -4.47 -12.83 -7.61
N ASN A 71 -3.74 -13.86 -8.01
CA ASN A 71 -4.12 -15.24 -7.73
C ASN A 71 -3.99 -15.60 -6.25
N PHE A 72 -2.97 -15.08 -5.56
CA PHE A 72 -2.67 -15.43 -4.17
C PHE A 72 -3.50 -14.61 -3.16
N VAL A 73 -3.58 -13.30 -3.35
CA VAL A 73 -4.24 -12.38 -2.40
C VAL A 73 -5.75 -12.37 -2.58
N ASP A 74 -6.25 -12.61 -3.79
CA ASP A 74 -7.70 -12.60 -4.06
C ASP A 74 -8.36 -13.97 -3.83
N SER A 75 -7.61 -15.09 -3.88
CA SER A 75 -8.15 -16.46 -3.71
C SER A 75 -9.04 -16.62 -2.47
N PRO A 76 -8.64 -16.18 -1.26
CA PRO A 76 -9.46 -16.33 -0.07
C PRO A 76 -10.81 -15.60 -0.13
N GLU A 77 -10.92 -14.55 -0.94
CA GLU A 77 -12.16 -13.81 -1.12
C GLU A 77 -13.02 -14.40 -2.25
N GLN A 78 -12.39 -14.96 -3.29
CA GLN A 78 -13.07 -15.57 -4.43
C GLN A 78 -13.68 -16.94 -4.10
N GLU A 79 -13.06 -17.69 -3.19
CA GLU A 79 -13.54 -19.02 -2.78
C GLU A 79 -14.77 -18.95 -1.85
N LYS A 80 -15.05 -17.78 -1.26
CA LYS A 80 -16.20 -17.59 -0.37
C LYS A 80 -17.50 -17.51 -1.17
N ASN A 81 -18.33 -18.55 -1.06
CA ASN A 81 -19.71 -18.51 -1.55
C ASN A 81 -20.65 -17.98 -0.46
N VAL A 82 -21.01 -16.68 -0.53
CA VAL A 82 -21.81 -16.03 0.52
C VAL A 82 -23.12 -15.48 0.00
N ARG A 83 -24.22 -15.86 0.69
CA ARG A 83 -25.58 -15.35 0.43
C ARG A 83 -25.87 -14.05 1.17
N ASP A 84 -25.20 -13.82 2.30
CA ASP A 84 -25.35 -12.59 3.08
C ASP A 84 -24.86 -11.37 2.28
N LYS A 85 -25.73 -10.36 2.15
CA LYS A 85 -25.44 -9.15 1.38
C LYS A 85 -24.32 -8.33 2.01
N ARG A 86 -24.24 -8.28 3.34
CA ARG A 86 -23.20 -7.48 4.01
C ARG A 86 -21.82 -8.07 3.77
N GLU A 87 -21.69 -9.39 3.89
CA GLU A 87 -20.45 -10.09 3.61
C GLU A 87 -20.07 -10.04 2.13
N LYS A 88 -21.04 -10.18 1.22
CA LYS A 88 -20.80 -9.97 -0.22
C LYS A 88 -20.27 -8.57 -0.53
N ALA A 89 -20.78 -7.54 0.14
CA ALA A 89 -20.29 -6.17 -0.01
C ALA A 89 -18.83 -6.05 0.42
N LYS A 90 -18.45 -6.70 1.53
CA LYS A 90 -17.06 -6.71 2.03
C LYS A 90 -16.13 -7.42 1.04
N ILE A 91 -16.50 -8.59 0.56
CA ILE A 91 -15.72 -9.36 -0.43
C ILE A 91 -15.42 -8.49 -1.66
N LEU A 92 -16.45 -7.86 -2.24
CA LEU A 92 -16.28 -6.98 -3.39
C LEU A 92 -15.39 -5.77 -3.08
N ALA A 93 -15.53 -5.19 -1.88
CA ALA A 93 -14.68 -4.07 -1.46
C ALA A 93 -13.22 -4.53 -1.29
N ASN A 94 -12.99 -5.70 -0.69
CA ASN A 94 -11.65 -6.27 -0.51
C ASN A 94 -10.97 -6.52 -1.86
N LEU A 95 -11.67 -7.13 -2.81
CA LEU A 95 -11.16 -7.33 -4.18
C LEU A 95 -10.84 -6.01 -4.89
N HIS A 96 -11.70 -4.99 -4.75
CA HIS A 96 -11.44 -3.66 -5.29
C HIS A 96 -10.19 -3.03 -4.68
N ASN A 97 -10.04 -3.11 -3.35
CA ASN A 97 -8.89 -2.53 -2.65
C ASN A 97 -7.59 -3.29 -2.96
N ASN A 98 -7.65 -4.60 -3.09
CA ASN A 98 -6.52 -5.41 -3.55
C ASN A 98 -6.06 -4.92 -4.93
N GLU A 99 -6.99 -4.67 -5.86
CA GLU A 99 -6.69 -4.14 -7.18
C GLU A 99 -6.09 -2.73 -7.14
N ALA A 100 -6.65 -1.83 -6.32
CA ALA A 100 -6.09 -0.50 -6.12
C ALA A 100 -4.64 -0.55 -5.61
N GLY A 101 -4.34 -1.50 -4.70
CA GLY A 101 -2.99 -1.77 -4.23
C GLY A 101 -2.02 -2.20 -5.33
N ARG A 102 -2.40 -3.19 -6.15
CA ARG A 102 -1.59 -3.64 -7.29
C ARG A 102 -1.35 -2.52 -8.30
N ARG A 103 -2.39 -1.75 -8.62
CA ARG A 103 -2.28 -0.59 -9.52
C ARG A 103 -1.41 0.53 -8.98
N ALA A 104 -1.36 0.73 -7.66
CA ALA A 104 -0.45 1.68 -7.05
C ALA A 104 1.02 1.34 -7.35
N VAL A 105 1.39 0.05 -7.36
CA VAL A 105 2.74 -0.40 -7.72
C VAL A 105 3.06 -0.07 -9.17
N LEU A 106 2.15 -0.42 -10.10
CA LEU A 106 2.32 -0.13 -11.53
C LEU A 106 2.45 1.38 -11.77
N LYS A 107 1.55 2.17 -11.18
CA LYS A 107 1.52 3.64 -11.34
C LYS A 107 2.79 4.31 -10.82
N LYS A 108 3.38 3.79 -9.75
CA LYS A 108 4.57 4.36 -9.11
C LYS A 108 5.89 3.83 -9.68
N THR A 109 5.85 2.84 -10.55
CA THR A 109 7.05 2.33 -11.24
C THR A 109 7.67 3.43 -12.09
N LYS A 110 9.00 3.53 -12.03
CA LYS A 110 9.79 4.54 -12.75
C LYS A 110 10.73 3.87 -13.74
N ILE A 111 11.24 4.66 -14.67
CA ILE A 111 12.41 4.28 -15.45
C ILE A 111 13.63 4.59 -14.60
N ALA A 112 14.42 3.55 -14.30
CA ALA A 112 15.72 3.70 -13.67
C ALA A 112 16.81 3.47 -14.73
N CYS A 113 17.89 4.24 -14.64
CA CYS A 113 18.99 4.20 -15.60
C CYS A 113 20.33 4.05 -14.87
N LYS A 114 21.27 3.35 -15.50
CA LYS A 114 22.65 3.24 -15.05
C LYS A 114 23.59 3.71 -16.15
N CYS A 115 24.59 4.48 -15.74
CA CYS A 115 25.68 4.91 -16.58
C CYS A 115 26.79 3.85 -16.63
N HIS A 116 27.30 3.64 -17.84
CA HIS A 116 28.41 2.78 -18.17
C HIS A 116 29.45 3.62 -18.92
N GLY A 117 30.66 3.65 -18.38
CA GLY A 117 31.77 4.42 -18.95
C GLY A 117 32.97 4.45 -18.01
N VAL A 118 34.14 4.77 -18.57
CA VAL A 118 35.39 4.90 -17.81
C VAL A 118 35.22 6.02 -16.77
N SER A 119 35.70 5.78 -15.54
CA SER A 119 35.62 6.72 -14.42
C SER A 119 34.21 7.24 -14.09
N GLY A 120 33.17 6.44 -14.34
CA GLY A 120 31.78 6.82 -14.02
C GLY A 120 31.11 7.75 -15.04
N SER A 121 31.72 7.93 -16.22
CA SER A 121 31.08 8.64 -17.33
C SER A 121 29.81 7.92 -17.82
N CYS A 122 28.89 8.69 -18.42
CA CYS A 122 27.63 8.21 -19.00
C CYS A 122 27.72 8.03 -20.52
N ALA A 123 28.86 7.56 -21.05
CA ALA A 123 29.06 7.31 -22.48
C ALA A 123 28.04 6.31 -23.04
N LEU A 124 27.62 5.34 -22.22
CA LEU A 124 26.49 4.47 -22.47
C LEU A 124 25.54 4.51 -21.27
N VAL A 125 24.25 4.65 -21.54
CA VAL A 125 23.20 4.60 -20.51
C VAL A 125 22.26 3.45 -20.83
N THR A 126 21.99 2.60 -19.84
CA THR A 126 21.00 1.53 -19.95
C THR A 126 19.89 1.74 -18.93
N CYS A 127 18.64 1.64 -19.37
CA CYS A 127 17.47 1.91 -18.55
C CYS A 127 16.48 0.73 -18.55
N TRP A 128 15.79 0.56 -17.43
CA TRP A 128 14.77 -0.47 -17.19
C TRP A 128 13.64 0.06 -16.31
N HIS A 129 12.52 -0.68 -16.26
CA HIS A 129 11.49 -0.42 -15.27
C HIS A 129 11.90 -0.90 -13.87
N GLN A 130 11.76 0.00 -12.90
CA GLN A 130 12.05 -0.26 -11.50
C GLN A 130 10.90 0.21 -10.61
N VAL A 131 10.44 -0.68 -9.75
CA VAL A 131 9.46 -0.41 -8.71
C VAL A 131 10.14 0.40 -7.60
N PRO A 132 9.54 1.52 -7.15
CA PRO A 132 10.15 2.39 -6.15
C PRO A 132 10.19 1.73 -4.77
N SER A 133 10.76 2.44 -3.80
CA SER A 133 10.70 2.04 -2.40
C SER A 133 9.25 1.77 -1.96
N PHE A 134 9.07 0.80 -1.07
CA PHE A 134 7.72 0.49 -0.58
C PHE A 134 7.11 1.65 0.22
N ARG A 135 7.96 2.52 0.79
CA ARG A 135 7.53 3.76 1.44
C ARG A 135 6.77 4.67 0.48
N GLU A 136 7.27 4.88 -0.73
CA GLU A 136 6.60 5.72 -1.74
C GLU A 136 5.23 5.15 -2.15
N ILE A 137 5.12 3.82 -2.22
CA ILE A 137 3.85 3.13 -2.48
C ILE A 137 2.89 3.30 -1.30
N GLY A 138 3.40 3.12 -0.07
CA GLY A 138 2.64 3.27 1.17
C GLY A 138 2.11 4.69 1.36
N ASP A 139 2.94 5.70 1.11
CA ASP A 139 2.55 7.11 1.16
C ASP A 139 1.43 7.40 0.15
N HIS A 140 1.54 6.88 -1.07
CA HIS A 140 0.47 7.00 -2.07
C HIS A 140 -0.83 6.34 -1.63
N LEU A 141 -0.77 5.10 -1.12
CA LEU A 141 -1.95 4.41 -0.60
C LEU A 141 -2.51 5.13 0.63
N LYS A 142 -1.69 5.83 1.42
CA LYS A 142 -2.14 6.61 2.56
C LYS A 142 -2.93 7.85 2.14
N GLU A 143 -2.55 8.50 1.05
CA GLU A 143 -3.34 9.56 0.41
C GLU A 143 -4.70 9.03 -0.09
N ARG A 144 -4.72 7.82 -0.65
CA ARG A 144 -5.97 7.15 -1.07
C ARG A 144 -6.83 6.75 0.12
N TYR A 145 -6.21 6.28 1.20
CA TYR A 145 -6.89 6.06 2.46
C TYR A 145 -7.56 7.35 2.91
N ALA A 146 -6.89 8.50 2.97
CA ALA A 146 -7.51 9.74 3.45
C ALA A 146 -8.84 10.06 2.73
N ARG A 147 -8.94 9.76 1.43
CA ARG A 147 -10.10 10.05 0.58
C ARG A 147 -10.98 8.83 0.23
N ALA A 148 -10.83 7.71 0.94
CA ALA A 148 -11.61 6.50 0.66
C ALA A 148 -13.12 6.75 0.77
N THR A 149 -13.90 6.05 -0.07
CA THR A 149 -15.35 6.28 -0.21
C THR A 149 -16.17 5.17 0.46
N LEU A 150 -17.24 5.56 1.19
CA LEU A 150 -18.19 4.62 1.77
C LEU A 150 -19.17 4.12 0.68
N VAL A 151 -19.16 2.82 0.44
CA VAL A 151 -19.98 2.16 -0.57
C VAL A 151 -21.00 1.20 0.05
N LYS A 152 -22.01 0.83 -0.72
CA LYS A 152 -23.03 -0.18 -0.38
C LYS A 152 -23.33 -1.05 -1.60
N LEU A 153 -23.91 -2.22 -1.37
CA LEU A 153 -24.50 -3.01 -2.46
C LEU A 153 -25.78 -2.37 -2.98
N ASN A 154 -25.91 -2.36 -4.30
CA ASN A 154 -27.15 -2.00 -4.98
C ASN A 154 -28.06 -3.22 -5.17
N LYS A 155 -29.29 -2.99 -5.69
CA LYS A 155 -30.25 -4.07 -5.97
C LYS A 155 -29.73 -5.10 -6.98
N ARG A 156 -28.79 -4.71 -7.86
CA ARG A 156 -28.14 -5.56 -8.87
C ARG A 156 -26.88 -6.29 -8.34
N GLY A 157 -26.57 -6.18 -7.06
CA GLY A 157 -25.42 -6.84 -6.44
C GLY A 157 -24.04 -6.23 -6.78
N ARG A 158 -24.00 -4.99 -7.26
CA ARG A 158 -22.76 -4.22 -7.49
C ARG A 158 -22.55 -3.17 -6.41
N LEU A 159 -21.29 -2.78 -6.17
CA LEU A 159 -20.97 -1.67 -5.28
C LEU A 159 -21.41 -0.34 -5.90
N GLN A 160 -21.96 0.54 -5.08
CA GLN A 160 -22.27 1.92 -5.41
C GLN A 160 -21.96 2.82 -4.22
N VAL A 161 -21.72 4.11 -4.47
CA VAL A 161 -21.55 5.10 -3.39
C VAL A 161 -22.77 5.10 -2.46
N LYS A 162 -22.50 5.23 -1.15
CA LYS A 162 -23.58 5.25 -0.15
C LYS A 162 -24.27 6.62 -0.10
N ARG A 163 -23.51 7.70 -0.28
CA ARG A 163 -24.00 9.08 -0.34
C ARG A 163 -23.83 9.62 -1.76
N SER A 164 -24.87 10.25 -2.30
CA SER A 164 -24.85 10.77 -3.67
C SER A 164 -23.86 11.92 -3.88
N ALA A 165 -23.47 12.62 -2.81
CA ALA A 165 -22.47 13.68 -2.85
C ALA A 165 -21.02 13.15 -2.88
N ASP A 166 -20.80 11.88 -2.54
CA ASP A 166 -19.46 11.29 -2.59
C ASP A 166 -19.07 11.02 -4.05
N PRO A 167 -17.82 11.31 -4.45
CA PRO A 167 -17.35 11.03 -5.80
C PRO A 167 -17.34 9.51 -6.06
N VAL A 168 -17.68 9.12 -7.29
CA VAL A 168 -17.62 7.72 -7.72
C VAL A 168 -16.15 7.27 -7.72
N PRO A 169 -15.78 6.24 -6.95
CA PRO A 169 -14.40 5.80 -6.83
C PRO A 169 -13.89 5.16 -8.12
N THR A 170 -12.66 5.47 -8.50
CA THR A 170 -11.96 4.79 -9.60
C THR A 170 -11.31 3.50 -9.11
N VAL A 171 -10.73 2.73 -10.04
CA VAL A 171 -9.90 1.55 -9.73
C VAL A 171 -8.62 1.88 -8.93
N TYR A 172 -8.28 3.15 -8.76
CA TYR A 172 -7.13 3.61 -7.96
C TYR A 172 -7.52 4.12 -6.58
N ASP A 173 -8.82 4.22 -6.28
CA ASP A 173 -9.34 4.73 -5.02
C ASP A 173 -9.73 3.59 -4.10
N LEU A 174 -9.66 3.84 -2.79
CA LEU A 174 -10.05 2.84 -1.80
C LEU A 174 -11.53 2.98 -1.44
N VAL A 175 -12.18 1.85 -1.18
CA VAL A 175 -13.59 1.78 -0.81
C VAL A 175 -13.78 0.98 0.46
N TYR A 176 -14.78 1.36 1.26
CA TYR A 176 -15.12 0.64 2.49
C TYR A 176 -16.64 0.57 2.65
N VAL A 177 -17.14 -0.40 3.42
CA VAL A 177 -18.58 -0.69 3.50
C VAL A 177 -19.18 -0.37 4.87
N GLU A 178 -18.33 -0.18 5.88
CA GLU A 178 -18.75 0.06 7.26
C GLU A 178 -17.98 1.21 7.89
N SER A 179 -18.67 2.06 8.68
CA SER A 179 -18.01 3.13 9.41
C SER A 179 -16.95 2.58 10.37
N SER A 180 -15.80 3.26 10.43
CA SER A 180 -14.74 2.93 11.37
C SER A 180 -15.24 3.06 12.82
N PRO A 181 -14.89 2.11 13.71
CA PRO A 181 -15.24 2.21 15.12
C PRO A 181 -14.44 3.31 15.83
N ASN A 182 -14.82 3.59 17.07
CA ASN A 182 -14.01 4.43 17.95
C ASN A 182 -12.80 3.62 18.47
N TYR A 183 -11.60 3.99 18.04
CA TYR A 183 -10.35 3.33 18.42
C TYR A 183 -9.76 3.82 19.76
N CYS A 184 -10.35 4.83 20.40
CA CYS A 184 -9.87 5.37 21.68
C CYS A 184 -9.99 4.37 22.82
N TYR A 185 -11.10 3.63 22.84
CA TYR A 185 -11.48 2.74 23.93
C TYR A 185 -11.24 1.29 23.55
N ARG A 186 -10.80 0.51 24.54
CA ARG A 186 -10.62 -0.93 24.37
C ARG A 186 -11.97 -1.59 24.11
N ASN A 187 -12.02 -2.44 23.10
CA ASN A 187 -13.16 -3.29 22.78
C ASN A 187 -12.62 -4.65 22.30
N ALA A 188 -12.63 -5.63 23.20
CA ALA A 188 -12.06 -6.96 22.96
C ALA A 188 -12.76 -7.69 21.80
N THR A 189 -14.09 -7.60 21.72
CA THR A 189 -14.89 -8.23 20.67
C THR A 189 -14.57 -7.69 19.27
N ALA A 190 -14.23 -6.39 19.19
CA ALA A 190 -13.85 -5.75 17.93
C ALA A 190 -12.33 -5.78 17.66
N GLY A 191 -11.52 -6.41 18.53
CA GLY A 191 -10.06 -6.43 18.41
C GLY A 191 -9.40 -5.06 18.63
N ILE A 192 -10.07 -4.14 19.32
CA ILE A 192 -9.57 -2.77 19.56
C ILE A 192 -8.90 -2.72 20.93
N PHE A 193 -7.62 -2.36 20.96
CA PHE A 193 -6.86 -2.26 22.22
C PHE A 193 -7.05 -0.94 22.97
N GLY A 194 -7.60 0.08 22.29
CA GLY A 194 -7.62 1.45 22.78
C GLY A 194 -6.29 2.16 22.55
N THR A 195 -6.19 3.41 23.00
CA THR A 195 -4.97 4.24 22.84
C THR A 195 -4.16 4.44 24.11
N THR A 196 -4.57 3.82 25.22
CA THR A 196 -3.86 3.91 26.50
C THR A 196 -2.44 3.36 26.39
N GLY A 197 -1.45 4.08 26.93
CA GLY A 197 -0.04 3.68 26.91
C GLY A 197 0.72 3.98 25.61
N ARG A 198 0.06 4.59 24.61
CA ARG A 198 0.73 5.00 23.37
C ARG A 198 1.49 6.32 23.56
N VAL A 199 2.68 6.41 22.98
CA VAL A 199 3.47 7.65 22.92
C VAL A 199 2.78 8.63 21.95
N CYS A 200 2.68 9.89 22.36
CA CYS A 200 2.10 10.98 21.58
C CYS A 200 3.02 12.18 21.56
N SER A 201 2.84 13.07 20.56
CA SER A 201 3.54 14.34 20.48
C SER A 201 2.67 15.49 20.97
N ARG A 202 3.18 16.33 21.87
CA ARG A 202 2.46 17.53 22.35
C ARG A 202 2.44 18.65 21.31
N THR A 203 3.45 18.72 20.46
CA THR A 203 3.63 19.79 19.48
C THR A 203 3.05 19.47 18.10
N SER A 204 2.72 18.20 17.84
CA SER A 204 2.11 17.80 16.58
C SER A 204 0.65 18.23 16.48
N SER A 205 0.21 18.62 15.29
CA SER A 205 -1.20 18.77 14.90
C SER A 205 -1.77 17.57 14.14
N ALA A 206 -0.91 16.58 13.84
CA ALA A 206 -1.28 15.40 13.07
C ALA A 206 -1.93 14.31 13.96
N PRO A 207 -2.27 13.12 13.42
CA PRO A 207 -2.93 12.06 14.20
C PRO A 207 -2.13 11.50 15.39
N ASP A 208 -0.82 11.75 15.44
CA ASP A 208 0.08 11.40 16.55
C ASP A 208 0.04 12.41 17.70
N SER A 209 -0.70 13.52 17.55
CA SER A 209 -0.84 14.52 18.60
C SER A 209 -1.47 13.95 19.87
N CYS A 210 -1.05 14.42 21.04
CA CYS A 210 -1.64 13.97 22.30
C CYS A 210 -3.14 14.28 22.40
N LYS A 211 -3.61 15.36 21.75
CA LYS A 211 -5.04 15.70 21.67
C LYS A 211 -5.83 14.58 20.97
N ASN A 212 -5.35 14.13 19.81
CA ASN A 212 -5.99 13.08 19.01
C ASN A 212 -5.79 11.70 19.62
N LEU A 213 -4.55 11.33 19.93
CA LEU A 213 -4.19 9.98 20.37
C LEU A 213 -4.76 9.66 21.75
N CYS A 214 -4.74 10.61 22.68
CA CYS A 214 -5.30 10.42 24.02
C CYS A 214 -6.81 10.68 24.07
N CYS A 215 -7.40 11.15 22.96
CA CYS A 215 -8.83 11.43 22.84
C CYS A 215 -9.32 12.42 23.91
N ASN A 216 -8.52 13.47 24.15
CA ASN A 216 -8.74 14.49 25.19
C ASN A 216 -8.80 13.98 26.65
N ARG A 217 -8.39 12.74 26.93
CA ARG A 217 -8.39 12.18 28.30
C ARG A 217 -7.19 12.60 29.17
N GLY A 218 -6.30 13.45 28.65
CA GLY A 218 -5.02 13.80 29.27
C GLY A 218 -3.89 12.81 28.93
N TYR A 219 -2.67 13.15 29.30
CA TYR A 219 -1.47 12.35 29.09
C TYR A 219 -0.48 12.55 30.24
N THR A 220 0.39 11.56 30.44
CA THR A 220 1.52 11.66 31.39
C THR A 220 2.81 11.86 30.61
N THR A 221 3.70 12.69 31.13
CA THR A 221 5.04 12.88 30.57
C THR A 221 6.05 12.11 31.40
N ARG A 222 7.02 11.47 30.74
CA ARG A 222 8.13 10.77 31.39
C ARG A 222 9.42 11.13 30.67
N VAL A 223 10.47 11.45 31.43
CA VAL A 223 11.80 11.67 30.87
C VAL A 223 12.48 10.31 30.73
N VAL A 224 12.85 9.95 29.50
CA VAL A 224 13.54 8.69 29.20
C VAL A 224 14.96 9.03 28.78
N LYS A 225 15.96 8.46 29.47
CA LYS A 225 17.36 8.54 29.01
C LYS A 225 17.55 7.55 27.87
N SER A 226 17.89 8.03 26.68
CA SER A 226 18.27 7.19 25.54
C SER A 226 19.76 7.37 25.23
N ALA A 227 20.47 6.26 25.06
CA ALA A 227 21.83 6.26 24.51
C ALA A 227 21.72 6.10 22.99
N GLN A 228 22.20 7.09 22.24
CA GLN A 228 22.32 7.00 20.78
C GLN A 228 23.79 6.86 20.41
N ARG A 229 24.10 5.91 19.52
CA ARG A 229 25.45 5.78 18.98
C ARG A 229 25.70 6.95 18.04
N LEU A 230 26.55 7.89 18.43
CA LEU A 230 27.01 8.93 17.53
C LEU A 230 27.91 8.27 16.49
N MET A 231 27.56 8.45 15.20
CA MET A 231 28.49 8.10 14.12
C MET A 231 29.70 9.01 14.27
N THR A 232 30.88 8.43 14.47
CA THR A 232 32.14 9.18 14.43
C THR A 232 32.29 9.80 13.04
N PRO A 233 32.70 11.07 12.92
CA PRO A 233 33.00 11.67 11.63
C PRO A 233 34.00 10.77 10.90
N THR A 234 33.72 10.42 9.64
CA THR A 234 34.73 9.80 8.77
C THR A 234 35.90 10.77 8.64
N PRO A 235 37.16 10.35 8.88
CA PRO A 235 38.30 11.21 8.62
C PRO A 235 38.34 11.57 7.13
N ASN A 236 38.56 12.86 6.86
CA ASN A 236 38.69 13.45 5.53
C ASN A 236 39.79 12.78 4.69
#